data_AF-A0A0N8R0Y3-F1
#
_entry.id   AF-A0A0N8R0Y3-F1
#
_cell.length_a   1.000
_cell.length_b   1.000
_cell.length_c   1.000
_cell.angle_alpha   90.00
_cell.angle_beta   90.00
_cell.angle_gamma   90.00
#
_symmetry.space_group_name_H-M   'P 1'
#
loop_
_entity.id
_entity.type
_entity.pdbx_description
1 polymer ?
#
loop_
_entity_poly.entity_id
_entity_poly.type
_entity_poly.pdbx_seq_one_letter_code
_entity_poly.pdbx_strand_id
1 'polypeptide(L)'
;MEPKTLFTVQPACIRTTQPPLLTLPRINMSLLRITSLACLALLLGACQSLFTPNMRAPLQVQRDASELIKPGCTTADCPLVNIDTVHFPDEPRLDAIVQKTLLQLTVADSSASPPASIKAYQEQFLSQAQGRNASYLQAKVREQHDGIVVVELSSYLDTGGAHGNPGRAFINYSRQQQKVLTLADMIVPGKESEFWQKAQLAHQGWLVSTKMNEDSEFMKTWPFKRTPNIALTYGAVILKYSVDTIAPYSMGHIELKIPYPQLNGILKPELFPGRG
;
A
#
# COMPACT_ATOMS: atom_id res chain seq x y z
N MET A 1 -70.26 -20.65 23.74
CA MET A 1 -71.48 -20.52 22.91
C MET A 1 -71.14 -20.99 21.50
N GLU A 2 -71.33 -22.28 21.26
CA GLU A 2 -71.71 -22.84 19.94
C GLU A 2 -73.21 -22.55 19.69
N PRO A 3 -73.85 -22.95 18.56
CA PRO A 3 -73.40 -23.28 17.20
C PRO A 3 -74.36 -22.71 16.10
N LYS A 4 -74.17 -23.08 14.82
CA LYS A 4 -75.18 -23.48 13.78
C LYS A 4 -74.55 -23.36 12.38
N THR A 5 -74.16 -24.42 11.67
CA THR A 5 -74.90 -25.50 10.97
C THR A 5 -75.64 -25.08 9.68
N LEU A 6 -75.13 -25.68 8.60
CA LEU A 6 -75.61 -25.96 7.22
C LEU A 6 -77.01 -25.52 6.76
N PHE A 7 -77.08 -25.15 5.47
CA PHE A 7 -78.13 -25.62 4.55
C PHE A 7 -77.60 -25.95 3.14
N THR A 8 -78.14 -27.06 2.64
CA THR A 8 -77.94 -27.75 1.37
C THR A 8 -78.98 -27.29 0.34
N VAL A 9 -78.62 -27.09 -0.94
CA VAL A 9 -79.57 -27.21 -2.07
C VAL A 9 -78.83 -27.71 -3.33
N GLN A 10 -79.40 -28.72 -3.96
CA GLN A 10 -79.11 -29.30 -5.30
C GLN A 10 -80.40 -29.14 -6.14
N PRO A 11 -80.46 -29.49 -7.45
CA PRO A 11 -79.75 -28.99 -8.63
C PRO A 11 -80.75 -28.48 -9.71
N ALA A 12 -80.29 -27.85 -10.79
CA ALA A 12 -81.05 -27.83 -12.05
C ALA A 12 -80.14 -27.68 -13.29
N CYS A 13 -80.47 -28.50 -14.28
CA CYS A 13 -79.75 -28.75 -15.52
C CYS A 13 -80.24 -27.78 -16.61
N ILE A 14 -79.34 -27.09 -17.34
CA ILE A 14 -79.66 -26.54 -18.66
C ILE A 14 -78.48 -26.80 -19.61
N ARG A 15 -78.78 -27.61 -20.63
CA ARG A 15 -77.99 -27.82 -21.85
C ARG A 15 -78.10 -26.58 -22.73
N THR A 16 -76.98 -26.07 -23.24
CA THR A 16 -76.96 -25.38 -24.55
C THR A 16 -75.56 -25.35 -25.16
N THR A 17 -75.40 -26.20 -26.19
CA THR A 17 -74.73 -25.96 -27.48
C THR A 17 -73.39 -25.21 -27.54
N GLN A 18 -72.33 -25.96 -27.87
CA GLN A 18 -71.04 -25.48 -28.39
C GLN A 18 -71.18 -24.76 -29.75
N PRO A 19 -70.46 -23.64 -29.95
CA PRO A 19 -69.98 -23.20 -31.26
C PRO A 19 -68.51 -23.66 -31.49
N PRO A 20 -68.03 -23.70 -32.74
CA PRO A 20 -66.86 -24.47 -33.12
C PRO A 20 -65.52 -23.78 -32.79
N LEU A 21 -64.51 -24.64 -32.65
CA LEU A 21 -63.10 -24.34 -32.44
C LEU A 21 -62.55 -23.37 -33.49
N LEU A 22 -61.95 -22.28 -33.02
CA LEU A 22 -60.86 -21.60 -33.73
C LEU A 22 -59.53 -22.00 -33.07
N THR A 23 -58.73 -22.73 -33.83
CA THR A 23 -57.38 -23.17 -33.47
C THR A 23 -56.42 -21.99 -33.49
N LEU A 24 -55.92 -21.58 -32.32
CA LEU A 24 -54.71 -20.77 -32.20
C LEU A 24 -53.47 -21.67 -32.31
N PRO A 25 -52.41 -21.25 -33.00
CA PRO A 25 -51.19 -22.06 -33.13
C PRO A 25 -50.49 -22.16 -31.77
N ARG A 26 -50.09 -23.38 -31.39
CA ARG A 26 -49.21 -23.65 -30.25
C ARG A 26 -47.85 -23.01 -30.53
N ILE A 27 -47.59 -21.85 -29.92
CA ILE A 27 -46.22 -21.32 -29.83
C ILE A 27 -45.47 -22.15 -28.79
N ASN A 28 -44.41 -22.80 -29.25
CA ASN A 28 -43.60 -23.74 -28.48
C ASN A 28 -42.82 -23.00 -27.38
N MET A 29 -43.35 -23.00 -26.14
CA MET A 29 -42.81 -22.27 -24.97
C MET A 29 -41.41 -22.71 -24.49
N SER A 30 -40.80 -23.72 -25.13
CA SER A 30 -39.50 -24.27 -24.70
C SER A 30 -38.28 -23.49 -25.23
N LEU A 31 -38.40 -22.80 -26.37
CA LEU A 31 -37.26 -22.07 -26.97
C LEU A 31 -37.10 -20.64 -26.45
N LEU A 32 -38.20 -19.94 -26.12
CA LEU A 32 -38.14 -18.57 -25.60
C LEU A 32 -37.55 -18.46 -24.18
N ARG A 33 -37.69 -19.49 -23.34
CA ARG A 33 -37.11 -19.49 -21.99
C ARG A 33 -35.59 -19.65 -22.01
N ILE A 34 -35.05 -20.42 -22.95
CA ILE A 34 -33.60 -20.70 -23.04
C ILE A 34 -32.85 -19.49 -23.63
N THR A 35 -33.43 -18.80 -24.61
CA THR A 35 -32.82 -17.59 -25.19
C THR A 35 -32.80 -16.40 -24.23
N SER A 36 -33.82 -16.26 -23.37
CA SER A 36 -33.89 -15.17 -22.37
C SER A 36 -32.83 -15.30 -21.27
N LEU A 37 -32.46 -16.52 -20.87
CA LEU A 37 -31.41 -16.77 -19.87
C LEU A 37 -30.00 -16.53 -20.43
N ALA A 38 -29.78 -16.86 -21.71
CA ALA A 38 -28.49 -16.62 -22.37
C ALA A 38 -28.19 -15.11 -22.57
N CYS A 39 -29.19 -14.31 -22.97
CA CYS A 39 -29.02 -12.86 -23.10
C CYS A 39 -28.76 -12.17 -21.75
N LEU A 40 -29.40 -12.63 -20.66
CA LEU A 40 -29.18 -12.05 -19.33
C LEU A 40 -27.76 -12.38 -18.80
N ALA A 41 -27.25 -13.59 -19.04
CA ALA A 41 -25.88 -13.96 -18.68
C ALA A 41 -24.82 -13.20 -19.49
N LEU A 42 -25.06 -12.95 -20.79
CA LEU A 42 -24.18 -12.14 -21.64
C LEU A 42 -24.16 -10.66 -21.23
N LEU A 43 -25.31 -10.10 -20.82
CA LEU A 43 -25.38 -8.72 -20.31
C LEU A 43 -24.70 -8.58 -18.93
N LEU A 44 -24.80 -9.59 -18.05
CA LEU A 44 -24.14 -9.59 -16.75
C LEU A 44 -22.61 -9.79 -16.86
N GLY A 45 -22.13 -10.58 -17.83
CA GLY A 45 -20.70 -10.76 -18.09
C GLY A 45 -19.99 -9.52 -18.66
N ALA A 46 -20.70 -8.73 -19.47
CA ALA A 46 -20.14 -7.52 -20.10
C ALA A 46 -19.87 -6.39 -19.08
N CYS A 47 -20.65 -6.29 -17.99
CA CYS A 47 -20.41 -5.28 -16.97
C CYS A 47 -19.14 -5.54 -16.16
N GLN A 48 -18.74 -6.79 -15.91
CA GLN A 48 -17.55 -7.09 -15.09
C GLN A 48 -16.23 -6.66 -15.77
N SER A 49 -16.20 -6.62 -17.10
CA SER A 49 -15.04 -6.15 -17.87
C SER A 49 -14.82 -4.63 -17.79
N LEU A 50 -15.84 -3.84 -17.47
CA LEU A 50 -15.73 -2.38 -17.40
C LEU A 50 -15.20 -1.88 -16.05
N PHE A 51 -15.11 -2.75 -15.04
CA PHE A 51 -14.71 -2.39 -13.68
C PHE A 51 -13.35 -2.94 -13.25
N THR A 52 -12.56 -3.53 -14.16
CA THR A 52 -11.18 -3.92 -13.83
C THR A 52 -10.31 -2.68 -13.62
N PRO A 53 -9.68 -2.51 -12.43
CA PRO A 53 -8.83 -1.35 -12.17
C PRO A 53 -7.67 -1.29 -13.16
N ASN A 54 -7.47 -0.11 -13.76
CA ASN A 54 -6.31 0.11 -14.62
C ASN A 54 -5.03 0.19 -13.76
N MET A 55 -4.24 -0.87 -13.78
CA MET A 55 -2.99 -0.96 -13.02
C MET A 55 -1.89 -0.04 -13.55
N ARG A 56 -2.00 0.43 -14.80
CA ARG A 56 -1.08 1.41 -15.39
C ARG A 56 -1.44 2.84 -15.03
N ALA A 57 -2.71 3.12 -14.74
CA ALA A 57 -3.11 4.43 -14.26
C ALA A 57 -2.66 4.60 -12.80
N PRO A 58 -1.95 5.68 -12.44
CA PRO A 58 -1.58 5.95 -11.06
C PRO A 58 -2.83 6.19 -10.21
N LEU A 59 -2.76 5.85 -8.92
CA LEU A 59 -3.76 6.27 -7.93
C LEU A 59 -3.75 7.79 -7.80
N GLN A 60 -4.92 8.37 -7.54
CA GLN A 60 -5.03 9.73 -7.06
C GLN A 60 -4.41 9.83 -5.67
N VAL A 61 -3.66 10.91 -5.45
CA VAL A 61 -2.93 11.17 -4.20
C VAL A 61 -3.29 12.56 -3.72
N GLN A 62 -3.76 12.66 -2.48
CA GLN A 62 -4.04 13.94 -1.83
C GLN A 62 -2.99 14.19 -0.76
N ARG A 63 -2.34 15.34 -0.81
CA ARG A 63 -1.37 15.73 0.23
C ARG A 63 -2.09 16.40 1.39
N ASP A 64 -1.74 16.03 2.62
CA ASP A 64 -2.17 16.69 3.84
C ASP A 64 -0.94 17.08 4.67
N ALA A 65 -0.84 18.35 5.04
CA ALA A 65 0.29 18.86 5.79
C ALA A 65 -0.17 19.79 6.91
N SER A 66 0.42 19.61 8.10
CA SER A 66 0.16 20.42 9.27
C SER A 66 1.43 20.66 10.07
N GLU A 67 1.51 21.81 10.72
CA GLU A 67 2.53 22.13 11.69
C GLU A 67 1.87 22.69 12.93
N LEU A 68 2.22 22.11 14.09
CA LEU A 68 1.70 22.52 15.38
C LEU A 68 2.86 22.95 16.26
N ILE A 69 2.78 24.17 16.79
CA ILE A 69 3.69 24.71 17.77
C ILE A 69 3.08 24.52 19.16
N LYS A 70 3.90 24.23 20.18
CA LYS A 70 3.45 24.03 21.56
C LYS A 70 2.60 25.23 22.04
N PRO A 71 1.32 25.02 22.43
CA PRO A 71 0.46 26.11 22.90
C PRO A 71 1.08 26.86 24.09
N GLY A 72 0.94 28.18 24.08
CA GLY A 72 1.46 29.06 25.14
C GLY A 72 2.96 29.34 25.07
N CYS A 73 3.68 28.77 24.11
CA CYS A 73 5.07 29.12 23.87
C CYS A 73 5.19 30.31 22.91
N THR A 74 6.05 31.27 23.23
CA THR A 74 6.22 32.53 22.46
C THR A 74 7.68 32.81 22.07
N THR A 75 8.59 31.86 22.28
CA THR A 75 10.01 32.00 21.94
C THR A 75 10.28 31.51 20.51
N ALA A 76 11.46 31.82 19.96
CA ALA A 76 11.86 31.27 18.65
C ALA A 76 12.09 29.75 18.71
N ASP A 77 12.44 29.24 19.89
CA ASP A 77 12.76 27.83 20.14
C ASP A 77 11.54 27.03 20.60
N CYS A 78 10.33 27.38 20.18
CA CYS A 78 9.15 26.64 20.62
C CYS A 78 9.14 25.21 20.07
N PRO A 79 8.79 24.20 20.89
CA PRO A 79 8.63 22.86 20.39
C PRO A 79 7.59 22.79 19.28
N LEU A 80 7.84 21.96 18.28
CA LEU A 80 6.95 21.80 17.14
C LEU A 80 6.81 20.35 16.69
N VAL A 81 5.67 20.05 16.07
CA VAL A 81 5.45 18.81 15.31
C VAL A 81 4.96 19.17 13.92
N ASN A 82 5.68 18.72 12.91
CA ASN A 82 5.34 18.86 11.50
C ASN A 82 4.96 17.49 10.93
N ILE A 83 3.82 17.43 10.26
CA ILE A 83 3.30 16.25 9.58
C ILE A 83 3.08 16.61 8.11
N ASP A 84 3.63 15.83 7.19
CA ASP A 84 3.41 15.95 5.74
C ASP A 84 3.12 14.57 5.16
N THR A 85 1.85 14.21 5.05
CA THR A 85 1.42 12.88 4.63
C THR A 85 0.63 12.91 3.32
N VAL A 86 0.32 11.72 2.83
CA VAL A 86 -0.49 11.51 1.63
C VAL A 86 -1.66 10.58 1.94
N HIS A 87 -2.78 10.84 1.28
CA HIS A 87 -4.01 10.07 1.31
C HIS A 87 -4.36 9.51 -0.06
N PHE A 88 -4.99 8.34 -0.07
CA PHE A 88 -5.40 7.64 -1.29
C PHE A 88 -6.92 7.42 -1.27
N PRO A 89 -7.72 8.35 -1.82
CA PRO A 89 -9.19 8.28 -1.77
C PRO A 89 -9.76 6.97 -2.32
N ASP A 90 -9.13 6.45 -3.38
CA ASP A 90 -9.55 5.22 -4.05
C ASP A 90 -8.90 3.95 -3.45
N GLU A 91 -8.04 4.08 -2.44
CA GLU A 91 -7.28 2.97 -1.83
C GLU A 91 -7.11 3.19 -0.30
N PRO A 92 -8.21 3.18 0.48
CA PRO A 92 -8.19 3.46 1.92
C PRO A 92 -7.36 2.46 2.75
N ARG A 93 -7.11 1.26 2.21
CA ARG A 93 -6.22 0.29 2.85
C ARG A 93 -4.78 0.79 2.87
N LEU A 94 -4.30 1.36 1.75
CA LEU A 94 -2.96 1.95 1.69
C LEU A 94 -2.85 3.16 2.61
N ASP A 95 -3.91 3.97 2.70
CA ASP A 95 -3.98 5.10 3.65
C ASP A 95 -3.71 4.66 5.10
N ALA A 96 -4.43 3.64 5.58
CA ALA A 96 -4.24 3.10 6.92
C ALA A 96 -2.84 2.51 7.14
N ILE A 97 -2.26 1.88 6.10
CA ILE A 97 -0.89 1.35 6.14
C ILE A 97 0.11 2.49 6.27
N VAL A 98 -0.02 3.56 5.47
CA VAL A 98 0.87 4.73 5.52
C VAL A 98 0.85 5.35 6.91
N GLN A 99 -0.34 5.61 7.48
CA GLN A 99 -0.46 6.15 8.83
C GLN A 99 0.22 5.25 9.87
N LYS A 100 -0.05 3.94 9.83
CA LYS A 100 0.55 2.98 10.77
C LYS A 100 2.08 2.95 10.67
N THR A 101 2.62 2.87 9.45
CA THR A 101 4.07 2.84 9.22
C THR A 101 4.73 4.15 9.62
N LEU A 102 4.08 5.30 9.38
CA LEU A 102 4.59 6.61 9.79
C LEU A 102 4.66 6.74 11.32
N LEU A 103 3.62 6.29 12.03
CA LEU A 103 3.60 6.28 13.49
C LEU A 103 4.61 5.26 14.08
N GLN A 104 4.90 4.16 13.37
CA GLN A 104 5.96 3.24 13.79
C GLN A 104 7.36 3.90 13.79
N LEU A 105 7.58 4.94 12.97
CA LEU A 105 8.85 5.68 12.96
C LEU A 105 9.01 6.61 14.17
N THR A 106 7.99 6.75 15.03
CA THR A 106 8.06 7.59 16.25
C THR A 106 8.52 6.82 17.48
N VAL A 107 8.63 5.50 17.41
CA VAL A 107 9.05 4.66 18.54
C VAL A 107 10.46 4.14 18.33
N ALA A 108 11.26 4.13 19.41
CA ALA A 108 12.64 3.67 19.34
C ALA A 108 12.75 2.14 19.18
N ASP A 109 11.79 1.41 19.75
CA ASP A 109 11.70 -0.04 19.65
C ASP A 109 10.56 -0.42 18.70
N SER A 110 10.87 -1.20 17.66
CA SER A 110 9.88 -1.72 16.70
C SER A 110 8.80 -2.61 17.32
N SER A 111 9.03 -3.14 18.54
CA SER A 111 8.06 -3.92 19.31
C SER A 111 7.12 -3.06 20.16
N ALA A 112 7.46 -1.78 20.38
CA ALA A 112 6.60 -0.86 21.10
C ALA A 112 5.37 -0.50 20.26
N SER A 113 4.24 -0.32 20.94
CA SER A 113 3.00 0.12 20.30
C SER A 113 3.11 1.61 19.95
N PRO A 114 2.99 2.00 18.66
CA PRO A 114 2.97 3.40 18.29
C PRO A 114 1.68 4.08 18.77
N PRO A 115 1.63 5.43 18.81
CA PRO A 115 0.40 6.17 19.10
C PRO A 115 -0.77 5.74 18.20
N ALA A 116 -1.99 5.86 18.69
CA ALA A 116 -3.18 5.39 17.96
C ALA A 116 -3.49 6.20 16.68
N SER A 117 -3.05 7.46 16.62
CA SER A 117 -3.27 8.35 15.47
C SER A 117 -2.22 9.45 15.41
N ILE A 118 -2.13 10.12 14.26
CA ILE A 118 -1.28 11.31 14.06
C ILE A 118 -1.64 12.41 15.09
N LYS A 119 -2.94 12.64 15.30
CA LYS A 119 -3.41 13.62 16.29
C LYS A 119 -2.96 13.26 17.71
N ALA A 120 -3.13 12.00 18.11
CA ALA A 120 -2.69 11.54 19.42
C ALA A 120 -1.17 11.69 19.59
N TYR A 121 -0.39 11.40 18.53
CA TYR A 121 1.04 11.63 18.53
C TYR A 121 1.40 13.12 18.71
N GLN A 122 0.77 14.02 17.93
CA GLN A 122 1.01 15.46 18.03
C GLN A 122 0.72 15.99 19.45
N GLU A 123 -0.42 15.62 20.03
CA GLU A 123 -0.81 16.00 21.39
C GLU A 123 0.18 15.45 22.44
N GLN A 124 0.51 14.15 22.35
CA GLN A 124 1.46 13.51 23.25
C GLN A 124 2.84 14.18 23.17
N PHE A 125 3.40 14.35 21.97
CA PHE A 125 4.71 14.97 21.79
C PHE A 125 4.71 16.39 22.35
N LEU A 126 3.76 17.25 21.95
CA LEU A 126 3.74 18.65 22.37
C LEU A 126 3.49 18.80 23.88
N SER A 127 2.81 17.86 24.54
CA SER A 127 2.65 17.87 26.00
C SER A 127 3.99 17.66 26.73
N GLN A 128 4.87 16.80 26.19
CA GLN A 128 6.12 16.38 26.81
C GLN A 128 7.35 17.17 26.33
N ALA A 129 7.28 17.73 25.12
CA ALA A 129 8.41 18.41 24.50
C ALA A 129 8.83 19.68 25.26
N GLN A 130 10.14 19.88 25.33
CA GLN A 130 10.82 20.98 26.02
C GLN A 130 11.83 21.66 25.09
N GLY A 131 12.24 22.88 25.42
CA GLY A 131 13.22 23.63 24.64
C GLY A 131 12.88 23.64 23.15
N ARG A 132 13.88 23.45 22.29
CA ARG A 132 13.75 23.43 20.83
C ARG A 132 13.34 22.08 20.23
N ASN A 133 12.78 21.17 21.03
CA ASN A 133 12.46 19.81 20.55
C ASN A 133 11.49 19.88 19.37
N ALA A 134 11.83 19.18 18.29
CA ALA A 134 11.03 19.18 17.07
C ALA A 134 10.86 17.77 16.54
N SER A 135 9.69 17.48 16.00
CA SER A 135 9.44 16.23 15.29
C SER A 135 8.87 16.50 13.90
N TYR A 136 9.36 15.76 12.91
CA TYR A 136 8.92 15.81 11.54
C TYR A 136 8.57 14.41 11.09
N LEU A 137 7.37 14.22 10.57
CA LEU A 137 6.95 12.97 9.93
C LEU A 137 6.48 13.27 8.52
N GLN A 138 7.04 12.57 7.54
CA GLN A 138 6.65 12.72 6.15
C GLN A 138 6.39 11.36 5.49
N ALA A 139 5.34 11.29 4.68
CA ALA A 139 5.09 10.22 3.74
C ALA A 139 4.86 10.82 2.34
N LYS A 140 5.53 10.29 1.32
CA LYS A 140 5.36 10.72 -0.07
C LYS A 140 5.29 9.52 -1.00
N VAL A 141 4.48 9.62 -2.05
CA VAL A 141 4.55 8.66 -3.15
C VAL A 141 5.84 8.92 -3.92
N ARG A 142 6.77 7.97 -3.86
CA ARG A 142 8.03 8.04 -4.58
C ARG A 142 7.80 7.75 -6.06
N GLU A 143 7.12 6.64 -6.35
CA GLU A 143 6.81 6.18 -7.71
C GLU A 143 5.50 5.38 -7.74
N GLN A 144 4.83 5.38 -8.89
CA GLN A 144 3.74 4.46 -9.22
C GLN A 144 3.98 3.88 -10.62
N HIS A 145 4.01 2.56 -10.74
CA HIS A 145 4.14 1.87 -12.03
C HIS A 145 3.60 0.45 -11.93
N ASP A 146 3.06 -0.10 -13.01
CA ASP A 146 2.67 -1.52 -13.12
C ASP A 146 1.82 -2.07 -11.95
N GLY A 147 0.95 -1.23 -11.38
CA GLY A 147 0.13 -1.60 -10.21
C GLY A 147 0.88 -1.63 -8.88
N ILE A 148 2.14 -1.20 -8.84
CA ILE A 148 2.94 -0.98 -7.63
C ILE A 148 2.91 0.51 -7.26
N VAL A 149 2.66 0.77 -5.97
CA VAL A 149 2.77 2.10 -5.36
C VAL A 149 3.91 2.06 -4.35
N VAL A 150 4.97 2.81 -4.62
CA VAL A 150 6.11 2.95 -3.73
C VAL A 150 5.94 4.21 -2.90
N VAL A 151 5.74 4.06 -1.60
CA VAL A 151 5.68 5.19 -0.65
C VAL A 151 6.99 5.24 0.14
N GLU A 152 7.64 6.40 0.15
CA GLU A 152 8.79 6.69 0.99
C GLU A 152 8.33 7.42 2.24
N LEU A 153 8.74 6.93 3.41
CA LEU A 153 8.44 7.54 4.70
C LEU A 153 9.73 7.97 5.37
N SER A 154 9.68 9.13 6.02
CA SER A 154 10.77 9.68 6.79
C SER A 154 10.29 10.27 8.10
N SER A 155 11.10 10.11 9.13
CA SER A 155 10.98 10.86 10.37
C SER A 155 12.27 11.66 10.62
N TYR A 156 12.16 12.71 11.42
CA TYR A 156 13.29 13.39 12.04
C TYR A 156 12.87 13.86 13.44
N LEU A 157 13.58 13.38 14.46
CA LEU A 157 13.33 13.74 15.84
C LEU A 157 14.52 14.52 16.40
N ASP A 158 14.34 15.80 16.70
CA ASP A 158 15.30 16.63 17.43
C ASP A 158 14.88 16.73 18.90
N THR A 159 15.73 16.23 19.79
CA THR A 159 15.55 16.29 21.25
C THR A 159 16.52 17.27 21.91
N GLY A 160 17.06 18.23 21.16
CA GLY A 160 18.00 19.24 21.65
C GLY A 160 19.47 18.81 21.66
N GLY A 161 19.79 17.62 21.14
CA GLY A 161 21.16 17.09 21.05
C GLY A 161 22.00 17.73 19.94
N ALA A 162 23.17 17.13 19.65
CA ALA A 162 24.09 17.62 18.61
C ALA A 162 23.47 17.57 17.20
N HIS A 163 22.60 16.60 16.95
CA HIS A 163 21.79 16.45 15.74
C HIS A 163 20.52 15.66 16.09
N GLY A 164 19.51 15.69 15.22
CA GLY A 164 18.33 14.85 15.37
C GLY A 164 18.57 13.42 14.89
N ASN A 165 17.52 12.61 15.02
CA ASN A 165 17.51 11.20 14.66
C ASN A 165 16.58 10.98 13.44
N PRO A 166 17.13 10.76 12.23
CA PRO A 166 16.33 10.52 11.04
C PRO A 166 15.94 9.05 10.87
N GLY A 167 14.64 8.77 10.78
CA GLY A 167 14.11 7.44 10.44
C GLY A 167 13.72 7.34 8.96
N ARG A 168 13.76 6.14 8.38
CA ARG A 168 13.33 5.86 7.00
C ARG A 168 12.57 4.55 6.92
N ALA A 169 11.55 4.51 6.07
CA ALA A 169 10.86 3.29 5.68
C ALA A 169 10.38 3.37 4.22
N PHE A 170 10.14 2.20 3.63
CA PHE A 170 9.45 2.08 2.34
C PHE A 170 8.24 1.18 2.47
N ILE A 171 7.19 1.51 1.73
CA ILE A 171 6.05 0.63 1.46
C ILE A 171 6.07 0.33 -0.03
N ASN A 172 6.09 -0.96 -0.38
CA ASN A 172 5.87 -1.43 -1.75
C ASN A 172 4.48 -2.04 -1.80
N TYR A 173 3.47 -1.26 -2.16
CA TYR A 173 2.09 -1.74 -2.18
C TYR A 173 1.73 -2.29 -3.57
N SER A 174 1.39 -3.57 -3.65
CA SER A 174 0.78 -4.15 -4.84
C SER A 174 -0.72 -3.90 -4.82
N ARG A 175 -1.22 -3.11 -5.77
CA ARG A 175 -2.66 -2.90 -5.99
C ARG A 175 -3.36 -4.16 -6.47
N GLN A 176 -2.66 -5.02 -7.22
CA GLN A 176 -3.19 -6.29 -7.69
C GLN A 176 -3.38 -7.29 -6.55
N GLN A 177 -2.41 -7.39 -5.63
CA GLN A 177 -2.49 -8.30 -4.48
C GLN A 177 -3.16 -7.66 -3.26
N GLN A 178 -3.42 -6.35 -3.31
CA GLN A 178 -3.92 -5.55 -2.18
C GLN A 178 -3.06 -5.77 -0.94
N LYS A 179 -1.73 -5.68 -1.09
CA LYS A 179 -0.76 -6.11 -0.07
C LYS A 179 0.53 -5.31 -0.12
N VAL A 180 1.12 -5.05 1.05
CA VAL A 180 2.52 -4.60 1.17
C VAL A 180 3.45 -5.77 0.91
N LEU A 181 4.29 -5.65 -0.11
CA LEU A 181 5.29 -6.65 -0.46
C LEU A 181 6.47 -6.56 0.51
N THR A 182 6.78 -7.67 1.18
CA THR A 182 8.04 -7.88 1.89
C THR A 182 9.11 -8.42 0.95
N LEU A 183 10.38 -8.48 1.37
CA LEU A 183 11.42 -9.11 0.57
C LEU A 183 11.05 -10.54 0.15
N ALA A 184 10.49 -11.33 1.08
CA ALA A 184 10.04 -12.70 0.81
C ALA A 184 8.89 -12.78 -0.21
N ASP A 185 8.04 -11.75 -0.27
CA ASP A 185 7.00 -11.65 -1.30
C ASP A 185 7.59 -11.30 -2.66
N MET A 186 8.72 -10.58 -2.69
CA MET A 186 9.36 -10.09 -3.91
C MET A 186 10.22 -11.12 -4.62
N ILE A 187 10.91 -11.98 -3.87
CA ILE A 187 11.90 -12.90 -4.42
C ILE A 187 11.33 -14.31 -4.62
N VAL A 188 11.93 -15.04 -5.55
CA VAL A 188 11.69 -16.48 -5.72
C VAL A 188 12.08 -17.22 -4.43
N PRO A 189 11.27 -18.18 -3.95
CA PRO A 189 11.60 -18.96 -2.75
C PRO A 189 13.02 -19.55 -2.81
N GLY A 190 13.78 -19.38 -1.73
CA GLY A 190 15.17 -19.83 -1.64
C GLY A 190 16.23 -18.90 -2.25
N LYS A 191 15.83 -17.77 -2.86
CA LYS A 191 16.76 -16.82 -3.54
C LYS A 191 17.22 -15.63 -2.70
N GLU A 192 16.98 -15.66 -1.39
CA GLU A 192 17.32 -14.53 -0.51
C GLU A 192 18.84 -14.33 -0.42
N SER A 193 19.62 -15.42 -0.37
CA SER A 193 21.08 -15.35 -0.36
C SER A 193 21.61 -14.66 -1.62
N GLU A 194 21.14 -15.06 -2.80
CA GLU A 194 21.54 -14.47 -4.07
C GLU A 194 21.11 -13.00 -4.16
N PHE A 195 19.93 -12.62 -3.65
CA PHE A 195 19.52 -11.21 -3.57
C PHE A 195 20.53 -10.38 -2.78
N TRP A 196 20.91 -10.84 -1.58
CA TRP A 196 21.88 -10.11 -0.74
C TRP A 196 23.30 -10.11 -1.31
N GLN A 197 23.69 -11.11 -2.12
CA GLN A 197 24.94 -11.05 -2.88
C GLN A 197 24.92 -9.94 -3.93
N LYS A 198 23.79 -9.73 -4.63
CA LYS A 198 23.64 -8.60 -5.57
C LYS A 198 23.64 -7.26 -4.85
N ALA A 199 23.04 -7.18 -3.66
CA ALA A 199 23.12 -6.02 -2.79
C ALA A 199 24.56 -5.71 -2.36
N GLN A 200 25.35 -6.72 -2.00
CA GLN A 200 26.76 -6.55 -1.65
C GLN A 200 27.60 -6.09 -2.84
N LEU A 201 27.30 -6.56 -4.05
CA LEU A 201 27.92 -6.05 -5.28
C LEU A 201 27.57 -4.57 -5.51
N ALA A 202 26.32 -4.17 -5.30
CA ALA A 202 25.92 -2.77 -5.37
C ALA A 202 26.64 -1.90 -4.33
N HIS A 203 26.88 -2.43 -3.12
CA HIS A 203 27.68 -1.76 -2.09
C HIS A 203 29.14 -1.56 -2.52
N GLN A 204 29.77 -2.59 -3.12
CA GLN A 204 31.12 -2.47 -3.67
C GLN A 204 31.18 -1.40 -4.78
N GLY A 205 30.18 -1.37 -5.67
CA GLY A 205 30.07 -0.33 -6.69
C GLY A 205 29.93 1.07 -6.08
N TRP A 206 29.16 1.22 -5.00
CA TRP A 206 29.05 2.47 -4.27
C TRP A 206 30.39 2.91 -3.67
N LEU A 207 31.11 2.01 -2.97
CA LEU A 207 32.43 2.29 -2.40
C LEU A 207 33.42 2.78 -3.47
N VAL A 208 33.42 2.17 -4.66
CA VAL A 208 34.24 2.61 -5.80
C VAL A 208 33.83 4.01 -6.28
N SER A 209 32.52 4.25 -6.42
CA SER A 209 32.01 5.54 -6.91
C SER A 209 32.32 6.72 -5.98
N THR A 210 32.47 6.44 -4.68
CA THR A 210 32.79 7.43 -3.64
C THR A 210 34.27 7.43 -3.24
N LYS A 211 35.10 6.60 -3.88
CA LYS A 211 36.52 6.37 -3.56
C LYS A 211 36.78 5.83 -2.14
N MET A 212 35.73 5.37 -1.44
CA MET A 212 35.86 4.76 -0.11
C MET A 212 36.46 3.36 -0.17
N ASN A 213 36.56 2.75 -1.36
CA ASN A 213 37.29 1.50 -1.59
C ASN A 213 38.81 1.63 -1.39
N GLU A 214 39.36 2.85 -1.41
CA GLU A 214 40.79 3.11 -1.19
C GLU A 214 41.12 3.31 0.30
N ASP A 215 40.09 3.52 1.13
CA ASP A 215 40.21 3.70 2.58
C ASP A 215 39.94 2.37 3.30
N SER A 216 41.02 1.69 3.69
CA SER A 216 40.93 0.41 4.39
C SER A 216 40.31 0.51 5.79
N GLU A 217 40.44 1.66 6.46
CA GLU A 217 39.82 1.88 7.78
C GLU A 217 38.31 2.09 7.62
N PHE A 218 37.90 2.85 6.60
CA PHE A 218 36.49 3.01 6.26
C PHE A 218 35.83 1.65 5.98
N MET A 219 36.43 0.83 5.11
CA MET A 219 35.87 -0.49 4.76
C MET A 219 35.76 -1.43 5.98
N LYS A 220 36.71 -1.35 6.91
CA LYS A 220 36.68 -2.13 8.15
C LYS A 220 35.59 -1.64 9.11
N THR A 221 35.42 -0.32 9.21
CA THR A 221 34.46 0.32 10.11
C THR A 221 33.03 0.19 9.61
N TRP A 222 32.84 0.24 8.29
CA TRP A 222 31.54 0.28 7.62
C TRP A 222 31.36 -0.90 6.66
N PRO A 223 31.29 -2.15 7.17
CA PRO A 223 31.05 -3.31 6.32
C PRO A 223 29.62 -3.30 5.78
N PHE A 224 29.41 -4.05 4.70
CA PHE A 224 28.07 -4.28 4.16
C PHE A 224 27.12 -4.84 5.23
N LYS A 225 25.91 -4.28 5.29
CA LYS A 225 24.80 -4.77 6.12
C LYS A 225 23.55 -4.93 5.27
N ARG A 226 22.62 -5.78 5.71
CA ARG A 226 21.28 -5.86 5.12
C ARG A 226 20.43 -4.67 5.61
N THR A 227 19.41 -4.30 4.85
CA THR A 227 18.47 -3.23 5.21
C THR A 227 17.02 -3.69 5.01
N PRO A 228 16.08 -3.34 5.90
CA PRO A 228 14.65 -3.58 5.66
C PRO A 228 14.06 -2.61 4.62
N ASN A 229 14.76 -1.52 4.30
CA ASN A 229 14.26 -0.45 3.44
C ASN A 229 14.58 -0.76 1.97
N ILE A 230 13.71 -1.56 1.37
CA ILE A 230 13.80 -1.99 -0.03
C ILE A 230 12.68 -1.31 -0.82
N ALA A 231 12.98 -0.73 -1.98
CA ALA A 231 11.97 -0.15 -2.86
C ALA A 231 12.05 -0.75 -4.27
N LEU A 232 10.91 -1.22 -4.78
CA LEU A 232 10.73 -1.68 -6.16
C LEU A 232 10.45 -0.46 -7.04
N THR A 233 11.46 0.34 -7.34
CA THR A 233 11.29 1.47 -8.27
C THR A 233 11.39 1.01 -9.73
N TYR A 234 10.97 1.84 -10.67
CA TYR A 234 10.92 1.47 -12.09
C TYR A 234 12.32 1.22 -12.68
N GLY A 235 13.34 1.98 -12.24
CA GLY A 235 14.69 1.88 -12.78
C GLY A 235 15.54 0.73 -12.22
N ALA A 236 15.41 0.46 -10.93
CA ALA A 236 16.22 -0.52 -10.19
C ALA A 236 15.51 -0.89 -8.88
N VAL A 237 15.93 -1.98 -8.24
CA VAL A 237 15.59 -2.16 -6.82
C VAL A 237 16.51 -1.28 -5.99
N ILE A 238 15.95 -0.41 -5.16
CA ILE A 238 16.69 0.51 -4.28
C ILE A 238 16.79 -0.10 -2.88
N LEU A 239 17.99 -0.07 -2.32
CA LEU A 239 18.24 -0.36 -0.91
C LEU A 239 18.66 0.93 -0.22
N LYS A 240 17.86 1.41 0.73
CA LYS A 240 18.19 2.63 1.48
C LYS A 240 18.69 2.30 2.87
N TYR A 241 19.73 2.98 3.30
CA TYR A 241 20.34 2.74 4.60
C TYR A 241 20.05 3.91 5.53
N SER A 242 19.74 3.59 6.78
CA SER A 242 19.76 4.57 7.85
C SER A 242 21.17 5.14 8.01
N VAL A 243 21.27 6.33 8.58
CA VAL A 243 22.54 6.90 9.00
C VAL A 243 23.27 5.93 9.94
N ASP A 244 24.60 6.03 10.01
CA ASP A 244 25.46 5.21 10.89
C ASP A 244 25.30 3.69 10.71
N THR A 245 24.81 3.24 9.54
CA THR A 245 24.65 1.81 9.26
C THR A 245 25.82 1.25 8.47
N ILE A 246 26.09 1.85 7.30
CA ILE A 246 27.17 1.49 6.36
C ILE A 246 28.03 2.70 5.96
N ALA A 247 27.87 3.83 6.65
CA ALA A 247 28.58 5.08 6.44
C ALA A 247 28.31 5.99 7.66
N PRO A 248 29.20 6.97 7.96
CA PRO A 248 28.99 7.92 9.05
C PRO A 248 27.79 8.83 8.79
N TYR A 249 27.18 9.36 9.86
CA TYR A 249 26.04 10.29 9.82
C TYR A 249 26.19 11.43 8.79
N SER A 250 27.40 11.98 8.66
CA SER A 250 27.72 13.09 7.74
C SER A 250 27.51 12.76 6.26
N MET A 251 27.49 11.48 5.88
CA MET A 251 27.17 11.02 4.53
C MET A 251 25.68 10.80 4.30
N GLY A 252 24.85 10.99 5.33
CA GLY A 252 23.40 10.85 5.25
C GLY A 252 22.94 9.42 4.93
N HIS A 253 21.79 9.32 4.27
CA HIS A 253 21.21 8.04 3.87
C HIS A 253 21.81 7.55 2.56
N ILE A 254 22.46 6.40 2.59
CA ILE A 254 23.01 5.78 1.39
C ILE A 254 21.90 5.04 0.63
N GLU A 255 21.79 5.26 -0.68
CA GLU A 255 20.93 4.50 -1.58
C GLU A 255 21.79 3.64 -2.51
N LEU A 256 21.73 2.32 -2.36
CA LEU A 256 22.30 1.36 -3.30
C LEU A 256 21.25 1.00 -4.35
N LYS A 257 21.72 0.79 -5.59
CA LYS A 257 20.85 0.45 -6.72
C LYS A 257 21.23 -0.93 -7.25
N ILE A 258 20.28 -1.85 -7.29
CA ILE A 258 20.44 -3.16 -7.92
C ILE A 258 19.68 -3.15 -9.24
N PRO A 259 20.38 -3.13 -10.40
CA PRO A 259 19.73 -3.18 -11.70
C PRO A 259 18.92 -4.47 -11.87
N TYR A 260 17.68 -4.37 -12.38
CA TYR A 260 16.82 -5.53 -12.64
C TYR A 260 17.49 -6.68 -13.42
N PRO A 261 18.36 -6.44 -14.44
CA PRO A 261 19.05 -7.53 -15.12
C PRO A 261 19.91 -8.41 -14.20
N GLN A 262 20.39 -7.87 -13.07
CA GLN A 262 21.15 -8.65 -12.07
C GLN A 262 20.24 -9.52 -11.18
N LEU A 263 18.93 -9.29 -11.22
CA LEU A 263 17.91 -9.97 -10.41
C LEU A 263 17.15 -11.05 -11.20
N ASN A 264 17.56 -11.34 -12.44
CA ASN A 264 16.98 -12.43 -13.23
C ASN A 264 17.08 -13.77 -12.48
N GLY A 265 15.94 -14.45 -12.31
CA GLY A 265 15.86 -15.69 -11.54
C GLY A 265 15.96 -15.53 -10.01
N ILE A 266 16.04 -14.29 -9.51
CA ILE A 266 16.05 -13.94 -8.09
C ILE A 266 14.73 -13.23 -7.72
N LEU A 267 14.42 -12.13 -8.41
CA LEU A 267 13.15 -11.43 -8.27
C LEU A 267 12.05 -12.19 -9.03
N LYS A 268 10.84 -12.21 -8.50
CA LYS A 268 9.69 -12.80 -9.20
C LYS A 268 9.43 -12.06 -10.51
N PRO A 269 9.24 -12.77 -11.65
CA PRO A 269 9.11 -12.15 -12.97
C PRO A 269 8.01 -11.09 -13.08
N GLU A 270 6.89 -11.29 -12.39
CA GLU A 270 5.75 -10.37 -12.37
C GLU A 270 6.03 -9.02 -11.67
N LEU A 271 7.15 -8.90 -10.96
CA LEU A 271 7.59 -7.66 -10.30
C LEU A 271 8.69 -6.93 -11.07
N PHE A 272 9.07 -7.43 -12.25
CA PHE A 272 9.89 -6.66 -13.16
C PHE A 272 9.04 -5.54 -13.79
N PRO A 273 9.54 -4.29 -13.82
CA PRO A 273 8.82 -3.19 -14.43
C PRO A 273 8.52 -3.48 -15.90
N GLY A 274 7.30 -3.16 -16.33
CA GLY A 274 6.84 -3.31 -17.70
C GLY A 274 7.58 -2.33 -18.61
N ARG A 275 8.70 -2.75 -19.17
CA ARG A 275 9.37 -2.02 -20.25
C ARG A 275 8.55 -2.31 -21.51
N GLY A 276 7.79 -1.30 -21.95
CA GLY A 276 6.81 -1.41 -23.05
C GLY A 276 7.32 -2.11 -24.30
#